data_AF-A0A925JFD9-F1
#
_entry.id   AF-A0A925JFD9-F1
#
_cell.length_a   1.000
_cell.length_b   1.000
_cell.length_c   1.000
_cell.angle_alpha   90.00
_cell.angle_beta   90.00
_cell.angle_gamma   90.00
#
_symmetry.space_group_name_H-M   'P 1'
#
loop_
_entity.id
_entity.type
_entity.pdbx_description
1 polymer ?
#
loop_
_entity_poly.entity_id
_entity_poly.type
_entity_poly.pdbx_seq_one_letter_code
_entity_poly.pdbx_strand_id
1 'polypeptide(L)'
;GNTLLKLIEEPPHKTLFLLVAQNQDQILNTILSRTQLIKIHRLADAEVTDFLINQKNLSEDQAAKIAYLSEGNIQTALTLSLEENNNNFGIFSDWLRICFANRGLQVIEFSESASRFGRENQKNFLKYGLKLIREVTMILSGAYHLVHLPGNEKEFVVNFSKTLSLDKAEAIINELEKAHYHIERNANPKILFLDLSLQFIKILKFNTLPLASGTQHI
;
A
#
# COMPACT_ATOMS: atom_id res chain seq x y z
N GLY A 1 -15.71 -28.69 -25.47
CA GLY A 1 -16.35 -27.45 -25.02
C GLY A 1 -16.26 -27.35 -23.52
N ASN A 2 -15.91 -26.19 -22.96
CA ASN A 2 -15.66 -26.01 -21.53
C ASN A 2 -16.85 -26.50 -20.68
N THR A 3 -16.64 -27.56 -19.89
CA THR A 3 -17.67 -28.21 -19.05
C THR A 3 -18.39 -27.24 -18.11
N LEU A 4 -17.67 -26.22 -17.62
CA LEU A 4 -18.21 -25.16 -16.76
C LEU A 4 -19.28 -24.32 -17.46
N LEU A 5 -19.16 -24.05 -18.76
CA LEU A 5 -20.15 -23.25 -19.50
C LEU A 5 -21.49 -23.98 -19.60
N LYS A 6 -21.45 -25.30 -19.88
CA LYS A 6 -22.68 -26.12 -19.93
C LYS A 6 -23.41 -26.15 -18.58
N LEU A 7 -22.66 -26.20 -17.48
CA LEU A 7 -23.23 -26.20 -16.13
C LEU A 7 -23.82 -24.85 -15.71
N ILE A 8 -23.26 -23.74 -16.17
CA ILE A 8 -23.79 -22.40 -15.91
C ILE A 8 -25.02 -22.13 -16.79
N GLU A 9 -25.05 -22.69 -18.01
CA GLU A 9 -26.15 -22.54 -18.96
C GLU A 9 -27.38 -23.38 -18.58
N GLU A 10 -27.16 -24.61 -18.12
CA GLU A 10 -28.21 -25.52 -17.67
C GLU A 10 -27.89 -26.03 -16.25
N PRO A 11 -28.03 -25.17 -15.23
CA PRO A 11 -27.72 -25.54 -13.86
C PRO A 11 -28.68 -26.63 -13.36
N PRO A 12 -28.19 -27.63 -12.62
CA PRO A 12 -29.05 -28.63 -11.99
C PRO A 12 -30.07 -27.97 -11.04
N HIS A 13 -31.23 -28.63 -10.85
CA HIS A 13 -32.25 -28.13 -9.94
C HIS A 13 -31.69 -27.80 -8.54
N LYS A 14 -32.14 -26.66 -7.99
CA LYS A 14 -31.74 -26.15 -6.67
C LYS A 14 -30.23 -25.85 -6.53
N THR A 15 -29.56 -25.48 -7.62
CA THR A 15 -28.15 -25.08 -7.60
C THR A 15 -28.01 -23.57 -7.76
N LEU A 16 -27.19 -22.95 -6.89
CA LEU A 16 -26.80 -21.55 -7.00
C LEU A 16 -25.29 -21.47 -7.21
N PHE A 17 -24.86 -20.72 -8.23
CA PHE A 17 -23.46 -20.42 -8.47
C PHE A 17 -23.11 -19.03 -7.92
N LEU A 18 -22.07 -18.98 -7.09
CA LEU A 18 -21.48 -17.74 -6.59
C LEU A 18 -20.05 -17.66 -7.14
N LEU A 19 -19.82 -16.69 -8.03
CA LEU A 19 -18.53 -16.46 -8.65
C LEU A 19 -18.00 -15.10 -8.19
N VAL A 20 -16.73 -15.07 -7.77
CA VAL A 20 -16.05 -13.86 -7.31
C VAL A 20 -14.85 -13.62 -8.21
N ALA A 21 -14.72 -12.40 -8.72
CA ALA A 21 -13.63 -11.99 -9.59
C ALA A 21 -13.16 -10.59 -9.20
N GLN A 22 -11.83 -10.37 -9.22
CA GLN A 22 -11.24 -9.06 -8.93
C GLN A 22 -11.24 -8.15 -10.17
N ASN A 23 -11.14 -8.74 -11.38
CA ASN A 23 -11.18 -8.02 -12.64
C ASN A 23 -12.19 -8.68 -13.59
N GLN A 24 -13.23 -7.94 -13.97
CA GLN A 24 -14.27 -8.39 -14.88
C GLN A 24 -13.74 -8.63 -16.31
N ASP A 25 -12.78 -7.83 -16.77
CA ASP A 25 -12.30 -7.86 -18.16
C ASP A 25 -11.48 -9.13 -18.46
N GLN A 26 -11.05 -9.83 -17.42
CA GLN A 26 -10.38 -11.13 -17.53
C GLN A 26 -11.37 -12.31 -17.57
N ILE A 27 -12.67 -12.05 -17.40
CA ILE A 27 -13.71 -13.09 -17.42
C ILE A 27 -14.25 -13.23 -18.84
N LEU A 28 -14.42 -14.48 -19.28
CA LEU A 28 -15.00 -14.78 -20.57
C LEU A 28 -16.41 -14.18 -20.70
N ASN A 29 -16.66 -13.45 -21.79
CA ASN A 29 -17.97 -12.87 -22.10
C ASN A 29 -19.12 -13.88 -22.07
N THR A 30 -18.84 -15.15 -22.42
CA THR A 30 -19.83 -16.23 -22.37
C THR A 30 -20.29 -16.57 -20.95
N ILE A 31 -19.44 -16.39 -19.94
CA ILE A 31 -19.82 -16.51 -18.53
C ILE A 31 -20.61 -15.27 -18.11
N LEU A 32 -20.10 -14.07 -18.43
CA LEU A 32 -20.74 -12.80 -18.07
C LEU A 32 -22.17 -12.69 -18.62
N SER A 33 -22.42 -13.20 -19.83
CA SER A 33 -23.77 -13.22 -20.43
C SER A 33 -24.79 -14.12 -19.72
N ARG A 34 -24.34 -15.04 -18.86
CA ARG A 34 -25.17 -16.04 -18.18
C ARG A 34 -25.14 -15.89 -16.65
N THR A 35 -24.49 -14.85 -16.14
CA THR A 35 -24.41 -14.55 -14.71
C THR A 35 -25.00 -13.17 -14.43
N GLN A 36 -25.48 -12.98 -13.20
CA GLN A 36 -25.89 -11.66 -12.73
C GLN A 36 -24.69 -10.96 -12.10
N LEU A 37 -24.30 -9.82 -12.67
CA LEU A 37 -23.23 -9.02 -12.12
C LEU A 37 -23.73 -8.22 -10.90
N ILE A 38 -23.13 -8.48 -9.74
CA ILE A 38 -23.30 -7.68 -8.53
C ILE A 38 -21.96 -6.99 -8.26
N LYS A 39 -21.92 -5.67 -8.43
CA LYS A 39 -20.73 -4.87 -8.12
C LYS A 39 -20.69 -4.54 -6.64
N ILE A 40 -19.67 -5.03 -5.95
CA ILE A 40 -19.37 -4.62 -4.58
C ILE A 40 -18.49 -3.38 -4.68
N HIS A 41 -19.05 -2.23 -4.32
CA HIS A 41 -18.31 -0.97 -4.26
C HIS A 41 -17.50 -0.92 -2.95
N ARG A 42 -16.39 -0.19 -2.99
CA ARG A 42 -15.67 0.16 -1.77
C ARG A 42 -16.58 0.99 -0.87
N LEU A 43 -16.47 0.79 0.44
CA LEU A 43 -17.17 1.63 1.40
C LEU A 43 -16.57 3.05 1.40
N ALA A 44 -17.41 4.03 1.71
CA ALA A 44 -16.91 5.38 1.93
C ALA A 44 -16.12 5.45 3.24
N ASP A 45 -15.11 6.31 3.29
CA ASP A 45 -14.28 6.49 4.49
C ASP A 45 -15.12 6.84 5.73
N ALA A 46 -16.21 7.60 5.56
CA ALA A 46 -17.16 7.92 6.62
C ALA A 46 -17.84 6.66 7.20
N GLU A 47 -18.31 5.75 6.33
CA GLU A 47 -18.96 4.50 6.76
C GLU A 47 -17.97 3.59 7.52
N VAL A 48 -16.72 3.51 7.04
CA VAL A 48 -15.67 2.74 7.72
C VAL A 48 -15.31 3.38 9.06
N THR A 49 -15.23 4.71 9.12
CA THR A 49 -14.95 5.46 10.36
C THR A 49 -16.04 5.22 11.39
N ASP A 50 -17.31 5.36 11.01
CA ASP A 50 -18.45 5.11 11.89
C ASP A 50 -18.48 3.67 12.40
N PHE A 51 -18.18 2.70 11.53
CA PHE A 51 -18.06 1.30 11.92
C PHE A 51 -16.96 1.09 12.98
N LEU A 52 -15.79 1.70 12.80
CA LEU A 52 -14.65 1.58 13.71
C LEU A 52 -14.92 2.26 15.06
N ILE A 53 -15.56 3.43 15.08
CA ILE A 53 -15.93 4.11 16.32
C ILE A 53 -16.96 3.26 17.08
N ASN A 54 -18.06 2.88 16.43
CA ASN A 54 -19.19 2.25 17.10
C ASN A 54 -18.94 0.78 17.48
N GLN A 55 -18.20 0.02 16.66
CA GLN A 55 -17.98 -1.41 16.90
C GLN A 55 -16.62 -1.73 17.52
N LYS A 56 -15.62 -0.86 17.37
CA LYS A 56 -14.27 -1.07 17.91
C LYS A 56 -13.88 -0.09 19.01
N ASN A 57 -14.74 0.87 19.36
CA ASN A 57 -14.49 1.88 20.39
C ASN A 57 -13.17 2.63 20.18
N LEU A 58 -12.79 2.84 18.92
CA LEU A 58 -11.61 3.64 18.57
C LEU A 58 -11.92 5.13 18.69
N SER A 59 -10.90 5.93 18.95
CA SER A 59 -11.04 7.39 18.87
C SER A 59 -11.30 7.83 17.43
N GLU A 60 -11.96 8.97 17.27
CA GLU A 60 -12.29 9.54 15.95
C GLU A 60 -11.05 9.69 15.06
N ASP A 61 -9.95 10.21 15.62
CA ASP A 61 -8.67 10.35 14.90
C ASP A 61 -8.09 9.01 14.45
N GLN A 62 -8.13 7.99 15.30
CA GLN A 62 -7.64 6.65 14.95
C GLN A 62 -8.54 5.99 13.91
N ALA A 63 -9.85 6.11 14.05
CA ALA A 63 -10.83 5.56 13.13
C ALA A 63 -10.72 6.21 11.75
N ALA A 64 -10.62 7.54 11.67
CA ALA A 64 -10.44 8.27 10.42
C ALA A 64 -9.13 7.88 9.71
N LYS A 65 -8.04 7.74 10.47
CA LYS A 65 -6.76 7.26 9.92
C LYS A 65 -6.89 5.84 9.37
N ILE A 66 -7.46 4.92 10.13
CA ILE A 66 -7.62 3.52 9.70
C ILE A 66 -8.56 3.42 8.50
N ALA A 67 -9.69 4.14 8.51
CA ALA A 67 -10.62 4.19 7.39
C ALA A 67 -9.91 4.63 6.11
N TYR A 68 -9.14 5.72 6.19
CA TYR A 68 -8.30 6.16 5.10
C TYR A 68 -7.36 5.05 4.63
N LEU A 69 -6.57 4.47 5.54
CA LEU A 69 -5.59 3.40 5.25
C LEU A 69 -6.22 2.13 4.65
N SER A 70 -7.48 1.86 4.96
CA SER A 70 -8.19 0.67 4.51
C SER A 70 -8.72 0.75 3.08
N GLU A 71 -8.78 1.96 2.49
CA GLU A 71 -9.33 2.21 1.15
C GLU A 71 -10.72 1.58 0.92
N GLY A 72 -11.57 1.59 1.95
CA GLY A 72 -12.93 1.03 1.93
C GLY A 72 -13.00 -0.49 2.15
N ASN A 73 -11.88 -1.16 2.47
CA ASN A 73 -11.84 -2.58 2.81
C ASN A 73 -11.94 -2.79 4.34
N ILE A 74 -13.10 -3.27 4.80
CA ILE A 74 -13.34 -3.53 6.23
C ILE A 74 -12.35 -4.53 6.83
N GLN A 75 -11.97 -5.57 6.10
CA GLN A 75 -11.03 -6.55 6.64
C GLN A 75 -9.67 -5.91 6.91
N THR A 76 -9.20 -5.05 6.00
CA THR A 76 -7.99 -4.26 6.19
C THR A 76 -8.14 -3.29 7.36
N ALA A 77 -9.28 -2.60 7.46
CA ALA A 77 -9.57 -1.71 8.59
C ALA A 77 -9.54 -2.45 9.93
N LEU A 78 -10.11 -3.65 10.00
CA LEU A 78 -10.11 -4.51 11.19
C LEU A 78 -8.69 -4.94 11.56
N THR A 79 -7.88 -5.39 10.59
CA THR A 79 -6.48 -5.74 10.84
C THR A 79 -5.71 -4.54 11.39
N LEU A 80 -5.85 -3.36 10.77
CA LEU A 80 -5.22 -2.13 11.23
C LEU A 80 -5.72 -1.66 12.60
N SER A 81 -6.99 -1.92 12.94
CA SER A 81 -7.56 -1.60 14.26
C SER A 81 -6.99 -2.45 15.40
N LEU A 82 -6.57 -3.69 15.08
CA LEU A 82 -5.96 -4.61 16.03
C LEU A 82 -4.45 -4.36 16.18
N GLU A 83 -3.85 -3.69 15.21
CA GLU A 83 -2.47 -3.24 15.26
C GLU A 83 -2.37 -1.97 16.11
N GLU A 84 -2.41 -2.15 17.43
CA GLU A 84 -2.19 -1.08 18.41
C GLU A 84 -0.99 -0.22 18.02
N ASN A 85 -1.24 1.09 17.85
CA ASN A 85 -0.22 2.14 17.81
C ASN A 85 1.03 1.81 16.98
N ASN A 86 0.86 1.24 15.78
CA ASN A 86 1.95 1.19 14.83
C ASN A 86 2.31 2.64 14.46
N ASN A 87 3.37 3.18 15.09
CA ASN A 87 3.96 4.48 14.78
C ASN A 87 4.69 4.44 13.43
N ASN A 88 4.07 3.84 12.41
CA ASN A 88 4.60 3.71 11.06
C ASN A 88 4.90 5.08 10.48
N PHE A 89 4.09 6.11 10.79
CA PHE A 89 4.39 7.48 10.40
C PHE A 89 5.72 7.97 10.98
N GLY A 90 5.89 7.90 12.31
CA GLY A 90 7.12 8.34 12.96
C GLY A 90 8.33 7.57 12.44
N ILE A 91 8.24 6.23 12.45
CA ILE A 91 9.32 5.36 12.00
C ILE A 91 9.68 5.62 10.52
N PHE A 92 8.70 5.73 9.63
CA PHE A 92 8.94 5.94 8.21
C PHE A 92 9.45 7.34 7.90
N SER A 93 8.90 8.37 8.55
CA SER A 93 9.35 9.76 8.37
C SER A 93 10.77 9.96 8.90
N ASP A 94 11.13 9.37 10.04
CA ASP A 94 12.50 9.38 10.57
C ASP A 94 13.45 8.63 9.65
N TRP A 95 13.04 7.47 9.14
CA TRP A 95 13.84 6.69 8.20
C TRP A 95 14.11 7.44 6.89
N LEU A 96 13.11 8.14 6.32
CA LEU A 96 13.31 9.01 5.16
C LEU A 96 14.29 10.15 5.47
N ARG A 97 14.23 10.76 6.66
CA ARG A 97 15.19 11.80 7.08
C ARG A 97 16.61 11.24 7.21
N ILE A 98 16.77 10.04 7.77
CA ILE A 98 18.06 9.33 7.87
C ILE A 98 18.66 9.09 6.47
N CYS A 99 17.85 8.61 5.52
CA CYS A 99 18.27 8.36 4.15
C CYS A 99 18.60 9.68 3.43
N PHE A 100 17.76 10.70 3.54
CA PHE A 100 18.00 12.01 2.94
C PHE A 100 19.29 12.67 3.46
N ALA A 101 19.58 12.51 4.75
CA ALA A 101 20.79 13.03 5.38
C ALA A 101 22.03 12.14 5.18
N ASN A 102 21.89 10.97 4.54
CA ASN A 102 22.94 9.96 4.34
C ASN A 102 23.68 9.58 5.64
N ARG A 103 22.93 9.30 6.70
CA ARG A 103 23.50 8.93 8.01
C ARG A 103 23.75 7.43 8.10
N GLY A 104 24.88 6.97 7.56
CA GLY A 104 25.19 5.54 7.40
C GLY A 104 25.04 4.68 8.67
N LEU A 105 25.49 5.17 9.83
CA LEU A 105 25.33 4.44 11.10
C LEU A 105 23.84 4.24 11.46
N GLN A 106 23.04 5.30 11.34
CA GLN A 106 21.61 5.26 11.64
C GLN A 106 20.82 4.40 10.63
N VAL A 107 21.31 4.29 9.39
CA VAL A 107 20.76 3.35 8.39
C VAL A 107 20.95 1.90 8.84
N ILE A 108 22.12 1.56 9.36
CA ILE A 108 22.41 0.22 9.86
C ILE A 108 21.54 -0.08 11.09
N GLU A 109 21.45 0.86 12.03
CA GLU A 109 20.59 0.76 13.22
C GLU A 109 19.11 0.58 12.85
N PHE A 110 18.62 1.36 11.88
CA PHE A 110 17.26 1.21 11.37
C PHE A 110 17.04 -0.19 10.77
N SER A 111 17.97 -0.67 9.94
CA SER A 111 17.87 -1.98 9.29
C SER A 111 17.82 -3.13 10.32
N GLU A 112 18.57 -3.00 11.41
CA GLU A 112 18.48 -3.94 12.54
C GLU A 112 17.15 -3.86 13.27
N SER A 113 16.67 -2.66 13.57
CA SER A 113 15.37 -2.45 14.22
C SER A 113 14.23 -3.02 13.38
N ALA A 114 14.17 -2.66 12.09
CA ALA A 114 13.14 -3.13 11.16
C ALA A 114 13.17 -4.66 10.97
N SER A 115 14.35 -5.29 11.06
CA SER A 115 14.46 -6.75 10.98
C SER A 115 13.81 -7.50 12.15
N ARG A 116 13.62 -6.83 13.29
CA ARG A 116 12.94 -7.39 14.47
C ARG A 116 11.42 -7.30 14.35
N PHE A 117 10.89 -6.55 13.40
CA PHE A 117 9.46 -6.52 13.14
C PHE A 117 9.00 -7.90 12.67
N GLY A 118 7.80 -8.32 13.09
CA GLY A 118 7.16 -9.51 12.51
C GLY A 118 6.92 -9.32 11.01
N ARG A 119 6.92 -10.43 10.25
CA ARG A 119 6.76 -10.41 8.78
C ARG A 119 5.54 -9.61 8.32
N GLU A 120 4.40 -9.77 8.98
CA GLU A 120 3.19 -8.99 8.64
C GLU A 120 3.37 -7.49 8.90
N ASN A 121 4.00 -7.12 10.02
CA ASN A 121 4.32 -5.72 10.34
C ASN A 121 5.31 -5.11 9.34
N GLN A 122 6.29 -5.87 8.84
CA GLN A 122 7.20 -5.41 7.78
C GLN A 122 6.44 -5.09 6.50
N LYS A 123 5.52 -5.97 6.07
CA LYS A 123 4.68 -5.72 4.90
C LYS A 123 3.78 -4.50 5.10
N ASN A 124 3.16 -4.38 6.27
CA ASN A 124 2.31 -3.24 6.59
C ASN A 124 3.09 -1.92 6.65
N PHE A 125 4.31 -1.94 7.17
CA PHE A 125 5.22 -0.80 7.16
C PHE A 125 5.58 -0.35 5.73
N LEU A 126 5.89 -1.29 4.83
CA LEU A 126 6.17 -1.00 3.42
C LEU A 126 4.92 -0.48 2.67
N LYS A 127 3.75 -1.09 2.91
CA LYS A 127 2.47 -0.63 2.37
C LYS A 127 2.11 0.78 2.85
N TYR A 128 2.35 1.06 4.13
CA TYR A 128 2.19 2.40 4.68
C TYR A 128 3.09 3.40 3.96
N GLY A 129 4.36 3.04 3.74
CA GLY A 129 5.30 3.83 2.94
C GLY A 129 4.81 4.13 1.54
N LEU A 130 4.32 3.12 0.81
CA LEU A 130 3.74 3.27 -0.53
C LEU A 130 2.61 4.28 -0.53
N LYS A 131 1.71 4.18 0.44
CA LYS A 131 0.59 5.11 0.58
C LYS A 131 1.08 6.53 0.86
N LEU A 132 2.03 6.72 1.76
CA LEU A 132 2.58 8.04 2.06
C LEU A 132 3.22 8.68 0.81
N ILE A 133 3.95 7.92 0.01
CA ILE A 133 4.56 8.42 -1.24
C ILE A 133 3.50 8.70 -2.31
N ARG A 134 2.42 7.93 -2.36
CA ARG A 134 1.24 8.26 -3.18
C ARG A 134 0.67 9.63 -2.80
N GLU A 135 0.51 9.95 -1.52
CA GLU A 135 0.06 11.29 -1.10
C GLU A 135 0.99 12.41 -1.56
N VAL A 136 2.30 12.19 -1.47
CA VAL A 136 3.30 13.14 -1.99
C VAL A 136 3.10 13.35 -3.49
N THR A 137 2.86 12.27 -4.23
CA THR A 137 2.61 12.30 -5.68
C THR A 137 1.33 13.05 -6.03
N MET A 138 0.26 12.92 -5.22
CA MET A 138 -0.98 13.69 -5.38
C MET A 138 -0.73 15.19 -5.24
N ILE A 139 0.09 15.60 -4.27
CA ILE A 139 0.48 17.02 -4.12
C ILE A 139 1.30 17.49 -5.32
N LEU A 140 2.31 16.71 -5.74
CA LEU A 140 3.16 17.02 -6.88
C LEU A 140 2.37 17.19 -8.19
N SER A 141 1.27 16.44 -8.32
CA SER A 141 0.39 16.47 -9.50
C SER A 141 -0.68 17.58 -9.44
N GLY A 142 -0.68 18.43 -8.42
CA GLY A 142 -1.66 19.52 -8.23
C GLY A 142 -3.02 19.06 -7.68
N ALA A 143 -3.16 17.80 -7.29
CA ALA A 143 -4.40 17.21 -6.79
C ALA A 143 -4.54 17.29 -5.26
N TYR A 144 -4.21 18.46 -4.69
CA TYR A 144 -4.14 18.66 -3.24
C TYR A 144 -5.45 18.35 -2.49
N HIS A 145 -6.59 18.58 -3.13
CA HIS A 145 -7.92 18.36 -2.55
C HIS A 145 -8.25 16.89 -2.31
N LEU A 146 -7.49 15.96 -2.89
CA LEU A 146 -7.65 14.52 -2.71
C LEU A 146 -6.79 13.95 -1.57
N VAL A 147 -5.93 14.78 -0.96
CA VAL A 147 -5.05 14.36 0.14
C VAL A 147 -5.80 14.50 1.47
N HIS A 148 -6.21 13.36 2.02
CA HIS A 148 -6.93 13.28 3.29
C HIS A 148 -6.02 12.71 4.40
N LEU A 149 -4.98 13.48 4.74
CA LEU A 149 -4.08 13.17 5.86
C LEU A 149 -4.37 14.07 7.09
N PRO A 150 -4.42 13.50 8.31
CA PRO A 150 -4.57 14.30 9.52
C PRO A 150 -3.26 14.97 9.96
N GLY A 151 -3.38 16.16 10.55
CA GLY A 151 -2.34 16.81 11.37
C GLY A 151 -0.92 16.80 10.81
N ASN A 152 -0.02 16.13 11.53
CA ASN A 152 1.42 16.08 11.29
C ASN A 152 1.82 15.34 10.01
N GLU A 153 1.04 14.34 9.57
CA GLU A 153 1.33 13.61 8.32
C GLU A 153 1.18 14.53 7.12
N LYS A 154 0.14 15.36 7.11
CA LYS A 154 -0.11 16.34 6.05
C LYS A 154 1.02 17.36 5.96
N GLU A 155 1.49 17.88 7.09
CA GLU A 155 2.63 18.81 7.13
C GLU A 155 3.91 18.16 6.59
N PHE A 156 4.17 16.91 6.98
CA PHE A 156 5.31 16.15 6.46
C PHE A 156 5.22 15.98 4.94
N VAL A 157 4.09 15.51 4.41
CA VAL A 157 3.91 15.28 2.97
C VAL A 157 4.04 16.58 2.18
N VAL A 158 3.48 17.69 2.66
CA VAL A 158 3.64 19.01 2.02
C VAL A 158 5.11 19.42 1.99
N ASN A 159 5.85 19.29 3.09
CA ASN A 159 7.25 19.68 3.13
C ASN A 159 8.15 18.74 2.31
N PHE A 160 7.87 17.44 2.34
CA PHE A 160 8.61 16.44 1.57
C PHE A 160 8.36 16.57 0.07
N SER A 161 7.15 16.98 -0.36
CA SER A 161 6.86 17.25 -1.77
C SER A 161 7.75 18.34 -2.38
N LYS A 162 8.26 19.29 -1.57
CA LYS A 162 9.16 20.35 -2.04
C LYS A 162 10.56 19.84 -2.42
N THR A 163 10.94 18.65 -1.95
CA THR A 163 12.28 18.07 -2.19
C THR A 163 12.27 16.90 -3.18
N LEU A 164 11.08 16.49 -3.64
CA LEU A 164 10.85 15.33 -4.49
C LEU A 164 10.34 15.75 -5.87
N SER A 165 10.70 15.00 -6.92
CA SER A 165 10.10 15.09 -8.25
C SER A 165 9.24 13.84 -8.50
N LEU A 166 8.38 13.87 -9.52
CA LEU A 166 7.56 12.71 -9.89
C LEU A 166 8.44 11.48 -10.20
N ASP A 167 9.54 11.65 -10.95
CA ASP A 167 10.46 10.56 -11.28
C ASP A 167 11.09 9.93 -10.03
N LYS A 168 11.42 10.74 -9.02
CA LYS A 168 11.95 10.24 -7.73
C LYS A 168 10.88 9.51 -6.94
N ALA A 169 9.64 10.02 -6.95
CA ALA A 169 8.51 9.36 -6.29
C ALA A 169 8.24 7.99 -6.92
N GLU A 170 8.21 7.90 -8.25
CA GLU A 170 8.07 6.64 -8.99
C GLU A 170 9.20 5.66 -8.65
N ALA A 171 10.46 6.12 -8.63
CA ALA A 171 11.59 5.28 -8.24
C ALA A 171 11.45 4.73 -6.81
N ILE A 172 11.03 5.56 -5.85
CA ILE A 172 10.81 5.12 -4.46
C ILE A 172 9.65 4.10 -4.38
N ILE A 173 8.55 4.33 -5.10
CA ILE A 173 7.41 3.40 -5.18
C ILE A 173 7.89 2.04 -5.67
N ASN A 174 8.63 2.00 -6.79
CA ASN A 174 9.14 0.76 -7.36
C ASN A 174 10.04 -0.01 -6.38
N GLU A 175 10.91 0.68 -5.63
CA GLU A 175 11.77 0.03 -4.64
C GLU A 175 11.00 -0.49 -3.42
N LEU A 176 9.96 0.24 -2.98
CA LEU A 176 9.06 -0.22 -1.92
C LEU A 176 8.25 -1.45 -2.34
N GLU A 177 7.73 -1.48 -3.56
CA GLU A 177 6.98 -2.64 -4.11
C GLU A 177 7.87 -3.88 -4.22
N LYS A 178 9.10 -3.72 -4.74
CA LYS A 178 10.10 -4.81 -4.80
C LYS A 178 10.41 -5.34 -3.41
N ALA A 179 10.66 -4.46 -2.45
CA ALA A 179 10.94 -4.83 -1.07
C ALA A 179 9.75 -5.61 -0.46
N HIS A 180 8.52 -5.14 -0.69
CA HIS A 180 7.32 -5.81 -0.21
C HIS A 180 7.22 -7.23 -0.80
N TYR A 181 7.40 -7.36 -2.12
CA TYR A 181 7.42 -8.66 -2.82
C TYR A 181 8.50 -9.60 -2.27
N HIS A 182 9.69 -9.09 -1.96
CA HIS A 182 10.78 -9.90 -1.42
C HIS A 182 10.53 -10.38 0.02
N ILE A 183 9.90 -9.57 0.88
CA ILE A 183 9.45 -9.99 2.21
C ILE A 183 8.43 -11.13 2.09
N GLU A 184 7.52 -11.09 1.12
CA GLU A 184 6.59 -12.19 0.85
C GLU A 184 7.28 -13.50 0.46
N ARG A 185 8.49 -13.42 -0.08
CA ARG A 185 9.30 -14.58 -0.49
C ARG A 185 10.39 -14.95 0.51
N ASN A 186 10.26 -14.53 1.76
CA ASN A 186 11.19 -14.85 2.85
C ASN A 186 12.62 -14.30 2.65
N ALA A 187 12.75 -13.12 2.03
CA ALA A 187 14.04 -12.43 2.00
C ALA A 187 14.53 -12.10 3.43
N ASN A 188 15.84 -12.02 3.62
CA ASN A 188 16.42 -11.60 4.89
C ASN A 188 16.10 -10.13 5.16
N PRO A 189 15.33 -9.78 6.21
CA PRO A 189 14.86 -8.41 6.40
C PRO A 189 15.99 -7.41 6.64
N LYS A 190 17.05 -7.80 7.37
CA LYS A 190 18.18 -6.92 7.68
C LYS A 190 18.90 -6.47 6.40
N ILE A 191 19.18 -7.42 5.50
CA ILE A 191 19.82 -7.12 4.20
C ILE A 191 18.89 -6.30 3.32
N LEU A 192 17.60 -6.66 3.29
CA LEU A 192 16.59 -5.99 2.47
C LEU A 192 16.38 -4.53 2.87
N PHE A 193 16.20 -4.24 4.16
CA PHE A 193 16.04 -2.85 4.62
C PHE A 193 17.32 -2.03 4.48
N LEU A 194 18.50 -2.67 4.57
CA LEU A 194 19.76 -2.01 4.29
C LEU A 194 19.87 -1.61 2.81
N ASP A 195 19.63 -2.53 1.88
CA ASP A 195 19.65 -2.24 0.44
C ASP A 195 18.62 -1.16 0.08
N LEU A 196 17.39 -1.30 0.55
CA LEU A 196 16.33 -0.32 0.32
C LEU A 196 16.71 1.09 0.81
N SER A 197 17.35 1.18 1.98
CA SER A 197 17.87 2.45 2.51
C SER A 197 18.94 3.05 1.59
N LEU A 198 19.83 2.22 1.03
CA LEU A 198 20.85 2.68 0.09
C LEU A 198 20.24 3.16 -1.23
N GLN A 199 19.18 2.51 -1.73
CA GLN A 199 18.44 2.99 -2.90
C GLN A 199 17.78 4.33 -2.63
N PHE A 200 17.17 4.50 -1.45
CA PHE A 200 16.60 5.79 -1.05
C PHE A 200 17.67 6.88 -0.96
N ILE A 201 18.85 6.59 -0.41
CA ILE A 201 19.98 7.54 -0.40
C ILE A 201 20.37 7.96 -1.83
N LYS A 202 20.50 7.00 -2.76
CA LYS A 202 20.81 7.29 -4.17
C LYS A 202 19.78 8.22 -4.79
N ILE A 203 18.49 7.94 -4.61
CA ILE A 203 17.38 8.71 -5.20
C ILE A 203 17.27 10.10 -4.56
N LEU A 204 17.30 10.17 -3.23
CA LEU A 204 17.01 11.38 -2.46
C LEU A 204 18.21 12.32 -2.34
N LYS A 205 19.38 11.78 -1.99
CA LYS A 205 20.58 12.58 -1.69
C LYS A 205 21.45 12.79 -2.93
N PHE A 206 21.64 11.75 -3.72
CA PHE A 206 22.52 11.79 -4.89
C PHE A 206 21.79 12.04 -6.21
N ASN A 207 20.45 12.15 -6.19
CA ASN A 207 19.60 12.36 -7.37
C ASN A 207 19.85 11.32 -8.47
N THR A 208 20.21 10.09 -8.08
CA THR A 208 20.46 8.98 -8.99
C THR A 208 19.21 8.11 -9.04
N LEU A 209 18.54 8.12 -10.18
CA LEU A 209 17.41 7.22 -10.44
C LEU A 209 17.94 5.84 -10.86
N PRO A 210 17.27 4.75 -10.47
CA PRO A 210 17.53 3.45 -11.06
C PRO A 210 17.40 3.58 -12.58
N LEU A 211 18.37 3.05 -13.33
CA LEU A 211 18.24 2.97 -14.78
C LEU A 211 16.95 2.21 -15.06
N ALA A 212 16.02 2.83 -15.81
CA ALA A 212 14.86 2.12 -16.31
C ALA A 212 15.39 0.87 -17.00
N SER A 213 14.93 -0.30 -16.55
CA SER A 213 15.22 -1.57 -17.20
C SER A 213 14.64 -1.50 -18.61
N GLY A 214 15.38 -0.93 -19.55
CA GLY A 214 15.06 -0.95 -20.96
C GLY A 214 14.99 -2.41 -21.39
N THR A 215 13.79 -2.83 -21.80
CA THR A 215 13.57 -3.85 -22.84
C THR A 215 14.68 -4.90 -22.96
N GLN A 216 14.64 -5.94 -22.13
CA GLN A 216 15.21 -7.23 -22.51
C GLN A 216 14.15 -8.02 -23.30
N HIS A 217 13.93 -7.58 -24.53
CA HIS A 217 13.57 -8.47 -25.63
C HIS A 217 14.85 -8.73 -26.42
N ILE A 218 15.50 -9.87 -26.14
CA ILE A 218 16.25 -10.65 -27.12
C ILE A 218 16.00 -12.12 -26.79
#